data_AF-A0A7S2Y2A4-F1
#
_entry.id   AF-A0A7S2Y2A4-F1
#
_cell.length_a   1.000
_cell.length_b   1.000
_cell.length_c   1.000
_cell.angle_alpha   90.00
_cell.angle_beta   90.00
_cell.angle_gamma   90.00
#
_symmetry.space_group_name_H-M   'P 1'
#
loop_
_entity.id
_entity.type
_entity.pdbx_description
1 polymer ?
#
loop_
_entity_poly.entity_id
_entity_poly.type
_entity_poly.pdbx_seq_one_letter_code
_entity_poly.pdbx_strand_id
1 'polypeptide(L)'
;MKQSGLFLTALGASFLSESALGFTPCGQHGRSATQALSSMPEPWQGDVVMAEGGIIQGCAIEPAVEGSLTEWKLNIDGVQADLGRFSEAIYKKVTADAKRQQFQGFRPGTIPPHLEPTYRAFAMDECARETVLEALQQNNVRPFDSCRSEMLLEQFSIPPLKSKQKKKKKKSKKKKGMDGDIVAVEEPVEEEEPEPQWRSFETMKEAVDAGWRPGQSFSFVAVNVKGQKLPTPKDGSDPLNFNN
;
A
#
# COMPACT_ATOMS: atom_id res chain seq x y z
N MET A 1 -47.19 -29.85 7.83
CA MET A 1 -46.08 -28.98 8.30
C MET A 1 -46.00 -27.77 7.38
N LYS A 2 -45.57 -26.64 7.93
CA LYS A 2 -45.91 -25.26 7.57
C LYS A 2 -45.66 -24.87 6.10
N GLN A 3 -46.66 -24.21 5.50
CA GLN A 3 -46.54 -23.37 4.30
C GLN A 3 -45.88 -22.04 4.69
N SER A 4 -44.92 -21.57 3.90
CA SER A 4 -44.38 -20.20 3.98
C SER A 4 -44.63 -19.51 2.64
N GLY A 5 -45.47 -18.48 2.71
CA GLY A 5 -45.95 -17.70 1.56
C GLY A 5 -44.97 -16.61 1.13
N LEU A 6 -45.11 -16.30 -0.16
CA LEU A 6 -44.66 -15.08 -0.82
C LEU A 6 -45.41 -13.86 -0.27
N PHE A 7 -44.71 -12.74 -0.08
CA PHE A 7 -45.29 -11.41 -0.25
C PHE A 7 -44.29 -10.48 -0.97
N LEU A 8 -44.81 -9.90 -2.04
CA LEU A 8 -44.25 -8.87 -2.90
C LEU A 8 -44.70 -7.47 -2.39
N THR A 9 -44.21 -6.40 -3.03
CA THR A 9 -44.62 -4.97 -2.97
C THR A 9 -43.95 -4.10 -1.91
N ALA A 10 -43.65 -2.80 -2.13
CA ALA A 10 -43.56 -1.93 -3.30
C ALA A 10 -42.97 -0.57 -2.86
N LEU A 11 -42.39 0.16 -3.82
CA LEU A 11 -42.45 1.62 -4.04
C LEU A 11 -42.41 2.60 -2.84
N GLY A 12 -41.44 3.51 -2.88
CA GLY A 12 -41.47 4.78 -2.16
C GLY A 12 -40.56 5.83 -2.80
N ALA A 13 -41.11 6.63 -3.71
CA ALA A 13 -40.51 7.84 -4.27
C ALA A 13 -41.00 9.09 -3.50
N SER A 14 -40.15 10.11 -3.36
CA SER A 14 -40.43 11.58 -3.31
C SER A 14 -39.17 12.28 -2.78
N PHE A 15 -38.48 13.23 -3.44
CA PHE A 15 -38.83 14.48 -4.13
C PHE A 15 -38.98 15.70 -3.18
N LEU A 16 -38.26 16.79 -3.53
CA LEU A 16 -38.19 18.17 -2.96
C LEU A 16 -37.36 18.32 -1.66
N SER A 17 -36.58 19.38 -1.43
CA SER A 17 -36.80 20.78 -1.81
C SER A 17 -35.51 21.61 -1.85
N GLU A 18 -35.54 22.55 -2.78
CA GLU A 18 -34.70 23.70 -3.05
C GLU A 18 -34.62 24.68 -1.87
N SER A 19 -33.48 25.35 -1.70
CA SER A 19 -33.38 26.67 -1.05
C SER A 19 -32.16 27.41 -1.59
N ALA A 20 -32.47 28.40 -2.43
CA ALA A 20 -31.59 29.43 -2.95
C ALA A 20 -31.35 30.55 -1.90
N LEU A 21 -30.55 31.54 -2.33
CA LEU A 21 -30.18 32.83 -1.72
C LEU A 21 -28.80 32.79 -1.01
N GLY A 22 -27.80 33.60 -1.38
CA GLY A 22 -27.79 34.73 -2.31
C GLY A 22 -26.37 35.12 -2.70
N PHE A 23 -26.26 35.60 -3.94
CA PHE A 23 -25.04 36.02 -4.61
C PHE A 23 -25.00 37.55 -4.62
N THR A 24 -23.98 38.16 -4.01
CA THR A 24 -23.65 39.59 -4.18
C THR A 24 -22.34 39.70 -4.95
N PRO A 25 -22.31 40.36 -6.13
CA PRO A 25 -21.07 40.69 -6.79
C PRO A 25 -20.67 42.14 -6.50
N CYS A 26 -19.48 42.36 -5.95
CA CYS A 26 -18.82 43.67 -6.04
C CYS A 26 -17.30 43.51 -5.90
N GLY A 27 -16.56 44.07 -6.86
CA GLY A 27 -15.12 44.32 -6.70
C GLY A 27 -14.22 43.70 -7.76
N GLN A 28 -14.26 44.23 -8.98
CA GLN A 28 -13.15 44.13 -9.93
C GLN A 28 -11.92 44.79 -9.32
N HIS A 29 -10.80 44.07 -9.19
CA HIS A 29 -9.45 44.63 -9.32
C HIS A 29 -8.58 43.62 -10.06
N GLY A 30 -8.09 44.04 -11.23
CA GLY A 30 -7.30 43.24 -12.13
C GLY A 30 -5.95 42.87 -11.55
N ARG A 31 -5.60 41.59 -11.70
CA ARG A 31 -4.23 41.12 -11.85
C ARG A 31 -4.24 40.01 -12.88
N SER A 32 -3.59 40.25 -14.01
CA SER A 32 -3.24 39.23 -15.00
C SER A 32 -2.48 38.12 -14.29
N ALA A 33 -3.15 37.00 -14.02
CA ALA A 33 -2.51 35.75 -13.66
C ALA A 33 -2.21 35.03 -14.96
N THR A 34 -0.94 35.08 -15.35
CA THR A 34 -0.31 34.22 -16.34
C THR A 34 -0.81 32.79 -16.11
N GLN A 35 -1.44 32.21 -17.15
CA GLN A 35 -1.85 30.81 -17.14
C GLN A 35 -0.58 29.96 -16.97
N ALA A 36 -0.35 29.48 -15.75
CA ALA A 36 0.61 28.45 -15.50
C ALA A 36 0.06 27.18 -16.17
N LEU A 37 0.71 26.77 -17.26
CA LEU A 37 0.56 25.42 -17.79
C LEU A 37 0.73 24.45 -16.61
N SER A 38 -0.35 23.79 -16.23
CA SER A 38 -0.34 22.63 -15.36
C SER A 38 0.60 21.61 -15.98
N SER A 39 1.81 21.52 -15.44
CA SER A 39 2.77 20.46 -15.75
C SER A 39 2.08 19.13 -15.50
N MET A 40 1.90 18.34 -16.56
CA MET A 40 1.51 16.95 -16.45
C MET A 40 2.45 16.25 -15.44
N PRO A 41 1.94 15.39 -14.54
CA PRO A 41 2.79 14.68 -13.60
C PRO A 41 3.82 13.86 -14.39
N GLU A 42 5.09 14.13 -14.12
CA GLU A 42 6.24 13.42 -14.67
C GLU A 42 6.04 11.91 -14.47
N PRO A 43 6.07 11.09 -15.55
CA PRO A 43 5.99 9.65 -15.43
C PRO A 43 7.20 9.17 -14.64
N TRP A 44 6.92 8.48 -13.55
CA TRP A 44 7.89 8.07 -12.54
C TRP A 44 9.02 7.17 -13.11
N GLN A 45 10.28 7.62 -13.05
CA GLN A 45 11.50 6.81 -13.30
C GLN A 45 12.14 6.32 -12.00
N GLY A 46 11.38 5.61 -11.15
CA GLY A 46 12.00 4.88 -10.06
C GLY A 46 12.71 3.64 -10.59
N ASP A 47 14.01 3.51 -10.37
CA ASP A 47 14.75 2.24 -10.49
C ASP A 47 14.17 1.23 -9.48
N VAL A 48 13.03 0.63 -9.83
CA VAL A 48 12.57 -0.63 -9.27
C VAL A 48 13.61 -1.65 -9.72
N VAL A 49 14.09 -2.50 -8.82
CA VAL A 49 14.95 -3.63 -9.20
C VAL A 49 14.05 -4.62 -9.93
N MET A 50 13.79 -4.31 -11.19
CA MET A 50 13.12 -5.18 -12.11
C MET A 50 14.05 -6.35 -12.31
N ALA A 51 13.63 -7.56 -11.91
CA ALA A 51 14.19 -8.76 -12.52
C ALA A 51 14.10 -8.59 -14.04
N GLU A 52 15.11 -9.07 -14.77
CA GLU A 52 15.23 -8.94 -16.22
C GLU A 52 13.86 -9.09 -16.92
N GLY A 53 13.27 -7.98 -17.38
CA GLY A 53 11.96 -7.97 -18.04
C GLY A 53 10.83 -7.18 -17.36
N GLY A 54 11.02 -6.57 -16.19
CA GLY A 54 10.00 -5.67 -15.62
C GLY A 54 8.83 -6.38 -14.93
N ILE A 55 9.00 -7.66 -14.59
CA ILE A 55 7.96 -8.50 -14.00
C ILE A 55 8.07 -8.45 -12.47
N ILE A 56 6.93 -8.30 -11.79
CA ILE A 56 6.86 -8.36 -10.32
C ILE A 56 6.89 -9.83 -9.91
N GLN A 57 7.79 -10.18 -9.00
CA GLN A 57 7.90 -11.52 -8.44
C GLN A 57 7.03 -11.68 -7.18
N GLY A 58 6.86 -12.91 -6.69
CA GLY A 58 6.13 -13.17 -5.44
C GLY A 58 4.62 -13.01 -5.52
N CYS A 59 4.04 -12.95 -6.72
CA CYS A 59 2.61 -12.84 -6.91
C CYS A 59 2.03 -14.16 -7.41
N ALA A 60 1.22 -14.82 -6.58
CA ALA A 60 0.44 -15.98 -7.00
C ALA A 60 -1.02 -15.57 -7.22
N ILE A 61 -1.57 -15.87 -8.39
CA ILE A 61 -2.96 -15.57 -8.76
C ILE A 61 -3.76 -16.87 -8.90
N GLU A 62 -4.92 -16.92 -8.25
CA GLU A 62 -5.83 -18.05 -8.28
C GLU A 62 -7.26 -17.55 -8.53
N PRO A 63 -8.12 -18.31 -9.23
CA PRO A 63 -9.55 -17.99 -9.28
C PRO A 63 -10.13 -18.01 -7.87
N ALA A 64 -10.90 -16.98 -7.49
CA ALA A 64 -11.49 -16.91 -6.14
C ALA A 64 -12.54 -18.01 -5.91
N VAL A 65 -13.25 -18.39 -6.97
CA VAL A 65 -14.22 -19.50 -7.00
C VAL A 65 -13.83 -20.41 -8.16
N GLU A 66 -13.92 -21.72 -7.95
CA GLU A 66 -13.64 -22.70 -8.99
C GLU A 66 -14.52 -22.45 -10.22
N GLY A 67 -13.89 -22.23 -11.39
CA GLY A 67 -14.58 -21.90 -12.64
C GLY A 67 -14.94 -20.42 -12.83
N SER A 68 -14.64 -19.53 -11.86
CA SER A 68 -14.79 -18.10 -12.07
C SER A 68 -13.74 -17.58 -13.05
N LEU A 69 -14.19 -16.84 -14.06
CA LEU A 69 -13.34 -16.17 -15.05
C LEU A 69 -13.15 -14.69 -14.75
N THR A 70 -13.82 -14.20 -13.70
CA THR A 70 -13.96 -12.77 -13.40
C THR A 70 -13.49 -12.38 -12.00
N GLU A 71 -13.36 -13.34 -11.09
CA GLU A 71 -12.98 -13.09 -9.69
C GLU A 71 -11.70 -13.84 -9.34
N TRP A 72 -10.77 -13.12 -8.75
CA TRP A 72 -9.42 -13.58 -8.47
C TRP A 72 -9.07 -13.36 -7.00
N LYS A 73 -8.22 -14.25 -6.51
CA LYS A 73 -7.52 -14.17 -5.24
C LYS A 73 -6.03 -14.08 -5.54
N LEU A 74 -5.35 -13.12 -4.93
CA LEU A 74 -3.92 -12.94 -5.09
C LEU A 74 -3.22 -13.10 -3.75
N ASN A 75 -2.14 -13.88 -3.73
CA ASN A 75 -1.22 -13.98 -2.60
C ASN A 75 0.08 -13.27 -2.98
N ILE A 76 0.44 -12.24 -2.22
CA ILE A 76 1.55 -11.35 -2.52
C ILE A 76 2.62 -11.51 -1.43
N ASP A 77 3.79 -12.00 -1.82
CA ASP A 77 5.01 -11.98 -1.01
C ASP A 77 5.73 -10.64 -1.15
N GLY A 78 5.67 -9.82 -0.10
CA GLY A 78 6.24 -8.48 -0.11
C GLY A 78 7.76 -8.40 -0.16
N VAL A 79 8.47 -9.50 0.11
CA VAL A 79 9.94 -9.54 -0.03
C VAL A 79 10.30 -9.69 -1.50
N GLN A 80 9.68 -10.65 -2.17
CA GLN A 80 9.92 -10.90 -3.60
C GLN A 80 9.37 -9.78 -4.48
N ALA A 81 8.25 -9.18 -4.10
CA ALA A 81 7.65 -8.04 -4.81
C ALA A 81 8.29 -6.67 -4.48
N ASP A 82 9.35 -6.63 -3.64
CA ASP A 82 10.07 -5.41 -3.22
C ASP A 82 9.14 -4.29 -2.68
N LEU A 83 8.10 -4.68 -1.93
CA LEU A 83 7.09 -3.73 -1.42
C LEU A 83 7.66 -2.76 -0.38
N GLY A 84 8.79 -3.11 0.24
CA GLY A 84 9.52 -2.21 1.13
C GLY A 84 9.93 -0.93 0.40
N ARG A 85 10.65 -1.04 -0.72
CA ARG A 85 11.10 0.13 -1.48
C ARG A 85 9.94 0.85 -2.16
N PHE A 86 8.98 0.10 -2.68
CA PHE A 86 7.82 0.70 -3.34
C PHE A 86 6.97 1.55 -2.37
N SER A 87 6.65 1.02 -1.19
CA SER A 87 5.95 1.77 -0.15
C SER A 87 6.73 2.99 0.36
N GLU A 88 8.08 2.89 0.45
CA GLU A 88 8.93 4.03 0.80
C GLU A 88 8.84 5.16 -0.23
N ALA A 89 8.86 4.81 -1.52
CA ALA A 89 8.74 5.77 -2.61
C ALA A 89 7.39 6.49 -2.59
N ILE A 90 6.29 5.75 -2.43
CA ILE A 90 4.93 6.31 -2.30
C ILE A 90 4.88 7.26 -1.09
N TYR A 91 5.35 6.81 0.07
CA TYR A 91 5.33 7.62 1.29
C TYR A 91 6.16 8.91 1.13
N LYS A 92 7.35 8.83 0.55
CA LYS A 92 8.19 10.01 0.27
C LYS A 92 7.47 11.02 -0.62
N LYS A 93 6.79 10.56 -1.68
CA LYS A 93 6.03 11.41 -2.60
C LYS A 93 4.88 12.10 -1.88
N VAL A 94 4.00 11.33 -1.24
CA VAL A 94 2.81 11.86 -0.56
C VAL A 94 3.19 12.81 0.57
N THR A 95 4.24 12.49 1.33
CA THR A 95 4.71 13.39 2.39
C THR A 95 5.43 14.63 1.85
N ALA A 96 6.11 14.57 0.71
CA ALA A 96 6.69 15.74 0.07
C ALA A 96 5.58 16.70 -0.38
N ASP A 97 4.50 16.18 -0.94
CA ASP A 97 3.33 16.98 -1.34
C ASP A 97 2.61 17.58 -0.13
N ALA A 98 2.39 16.79 0.92
CA ALA A 98 1.80 17.27 2.17
C ALA A 98 2.61 18.41 2.80
N LYS A 99 3.95 18.32 2.80
CA LYS A 99 4.83 19.37 3.34
C LYS A 99 4.71 20.70 2.61
N ARG A 100 4.27 20.71 1.35
CA ARG A 100 4.04 21.92 0.55
C ARG A 100 2.72 22.62 0.90
N GLN A 101 1.74 21.90 1.46
CA GLN A 101 0.39 22.42 1.74
C GLN A 101 0.30 23.40 2.92
N GLN A 102 1.39 23.62 3.67
CA GLN A 102 1.47 24.51 4.86
C GLN A 102 0.34 24.31 5.88
N PHE A 103 0.59 23.51 6.92
CA PHE A 103 -0.38 23.28 7.98
C PHE A 103 -0.45 24.46 8.98
N GLN A 104 -1.65 24.90 9.32
CA GLN A 104 -1.87 25.97 10.29
C GLN A 104 -1.28 25.62 11.67
N GLY A 105 -0.47 26.52 12.24
CA GLY A 105 0.16 26.32 13.54
C GLY A 105 1.42 25.45 13.51
N PHE A 106 1.83 24.94 12.34
CA PHE A 106 3.06 24.18 12.17
C PHE A 106 4.08 24.96 11.33
N ARG A 107 5.35 24.64 11.53
CA ARG A 107 6.42 25.23 10.70
C ARG A 107 6.25 24.75 9.24
N PRO A 108 6.50 25.60 8.25
CA PRO A 108 6.56 25.18 6.85
C PRO A 108 7.51 23.99 6.67
N GLY A 109 7.09 23.00 5.89
CA GLY A 109 7.86 21.78 5.67
C GLY A 109 7.71 20.69 6.74
N THR A 110 6.86 20.90 7.76
CA THR A 110 6.58 19.92 8.81
C THR A 110 5.18 19.35 8.67
N ILE A 111 5.06 18.02 8.79
CA ILE A 111 3.77 17.33 8.87
C ILE A 111 3.37 17.23 10.35
N PRO A 112 2.11 17.56 10.71
CA PRO A 112 1.61 17.36 12.06
C PRO A 112 1.77 15.89 12.52
N PRO A 113 2.30 15.62 13.73
CA PRO A 113 2.59 14.25 14.19
C PRO A 113 1.38 13.31 14.20
N HIS A 114 0.17 13.85 14.42
CA HIS A 114 -1.07 13.08 14.43
C HIS A 114 -1.50 12.61 13.03
N LEU A 115 -0.98 13.20 11.96
CA LEU A 115 -1.24 12.79 10.57
C LEU A 115 -0.24 11.75 10.05
N GLU A 116 0.91 11.59 10.70
CA GLU A 116 1.92 10.60 10.27
C GLU A 116 1.35 9.17 10.17
N PRO A 117 0.55 8.65 11.13
CA PRO A 117 -0.07 7.34 10.99
C PRO A 117 -0.96 7.22 9.76
N THR A 118 -1.71 8.29 9.43
CA THR A 118 -2.58 8.34 8.26
C THR A 118 -1.79 8.24 6.97
N TYR A 119 -0.68 8.97 6.84
CA TYR A 119 0.18 8.88 5.65
C TYR A 119 0.85 7.52 5.52
N ARG A 120 1.20 6.86 6.63
CA ARG A 120 1.73 5.49 6.61
C ARG A 120 0.68 4.50 6.13
N ALA A 121 -0.53 4.55 6.70
CA ALA A 121 -1.63 3.67 6.29
C ALA A 121 -1.98 3.88 4.80
N PHE A 122 -2.04 5.14 4.36
CA PHE A 122 -2.25 5.47 2.94
C PHE A 122 -1.17 4.88 2.04
N ALA A 123 0.12 5.03 2.41
CA ALA A 123 1.21 4.47 1.61
C ALA A 123 1.17 2.94 1.53
N MET A 124 0.72 2.26 2.59
CA MET A 124 0.53 0.81 2.59
C MET A 124 -0.63 0.37 1.69
N ASP A 125 -1.79 1.02 1.80
CA ASP A 125 -2.98 0.72 0.97
C ASP A 125 -2.69 0.94 -0.51
N GLU A 126 -2.13 2.09 -0.87
CA GLU A 126 -1.79 2.41 -2.26
C GLU A 126 -0.75 1.43 -2.81
N CYS A 127 0.31 1.13 -2.05
CA CYS A 127 1.30 0.13 -2.44
C CYS A 127 0.66 -1.23 -2.72
N ALA A 128 -0.24 -1.68 -1.84
CA ALA A 128 -0.91 -2.97 -1.99
C ALA A 128 -1.83 -2.99 -3.22
N ARG A 129 -2.65 -1.95 -3.43
CA ARG A 129 -3.58 -1.88 -4.57
C ARG A 129 -2.84 -1.81 -5.90
N GLU A 130 -1.80 -0.99 -6.01
CA GLU A 130 -1.00 -0.92 -7.24
C GLU A 130 -0.32 -2.26 -7.56
N THR A 131 0.20 -2.95 -6.53
CA THR A 131 0.82 -4.27 -6.71
C THR A 131 -0.19 -5.29 -7.25
N VAL A 132 -1.43 -5.28 -6.75
CA VAL A 132 -2.49 -6.17 -7.25
C VAL A 132 -2.81 -5.88 -8.71
N LEU A 133 -2.93 -4.61 -9.11
CA LEU A 133 -3.25 -4.25 -10.48
C LEU A 133 -2.13 -4.64 -11.46
N GLU A 134 -0.87 -4.44 -11.05
CA GLU A 134 0.29 -4.83 -11.84
C GLU A 134 0.37 -6.37 -11.96
N ALA A 135 0.09 -7.10 -10.88
CA ALA A 135 0.02 -8.56 -10.91
C ALA A 135 -1.08 -9.08 -11.86
N LEU A 136 -2.25 -8.43 -11.91
CA LEU A 136 -3.31 -8.76 -12.87
C LEU A 136 -2.82 -8.54 -14.31
N GLN A 137 -2.20 -7.40 -14.57
CA GLN A 137 -1.69 -7.04 -15.89
C GLN A 137 -0.64 -8.05 -16.40
N GLN A 138 0.32 -8.43 -15.55
CA GLN A 138 1.33 -9.44 -15.86
C GLN A 138 0.73 -10.82 -16.17
N ASN A 139 -0.44 -11.11 -15.58
CA ASN A 139 -1.17 -12.35 -15.81
C ASN A 139 -2.20 -12.25 -16.95
N ASN A 140 -2.14 -11.22 -17.81
CA ASN A 140 -3.11 -11.00 -18.88
C ASN A 140 -4.57 -10.95 -18.38
N VAL A 141 -4.78 -10.41 -17.19
CA VAL A 141 -6.10 -10.15 -16.63
C VAL A 141 -6.34 -8.65 -16.70
N ARG A 142 -7.39 -8.25 -17.45
CA ARG A 142 -7.80 -6.86 -17.52
C ARG A 142 -8.65 -6.52 -16.28
N PRO A 143 -8.22 -5.64 -15.37
CA PRO A 143 -9.04 -5.24 -14.23
C PRO A 143 -10.30 -4.51 -14.69
N PHE A 144 -11.40 -4.68 -13.95
CA PHE A 144 -12.59 -3.86 -14.13
C PHE A 144 -12.41 -2.48 -13.48
N ASP A 145 -13.18 -1.49 -13.92
CA ASP A 145 -13.10 -0.12 -13.38
C ASP A 145 -13.38 -0.08 -11.86
N SER A 146 -14.27 -0.95 -11.37
CA SER A 146 -14.58 -1.05 -9.94
C SER A 146 -13.63 -1.94 -9.15
N CYS A 147 -12.66 -2.61 -9.80
CA CYS A 147 -11.71 -3.52 -9.15
C CYS A 147 -10.96 -2.82 -8.01
N ARG A 148 -10.51 -1.58 -8.24
CA ARG A 148 -9.74 -0.81 -7.25
C ARG A 148 -10.56 -0.56 -5.98
N SER A 149 -11.84 -0.22 -6.11
CA SER A 149 -12.71 0.12 -4.99
C SER A 149 -13.27 -1.11 -4.27
N GLU A 150 -13.45 -2.23 -4.97
CA GLU A 150 -14.13 -3.42 -4.43
C GLU A 150 -13.16 -4.48 -3.87
N MET A 151 -11.88 -4.46 -4.25
CA MET A 151 -10.90 -5.40 -3.71
C MET A 151 -10.72 -5.22 -2.20
N LEU A 152 -10.63 -6.34 -1.49
CA LEU A 152 -10.38 -6.40 -0.06
C LEU A 152 -8.95 -6.91 0.17
N LEU A 153 -8.26 -6.25 1.10
CA LEU A 153 -6.90 -6.60 1.48
C LEU A 153 -6.93 -7.22 2.87
N GLU A 154 -6.48 -8.46 2.98
CA GLU A 154 -6.59 -9.28 4.19
C GLU A 154 -5.24 -9.96 4.49
N GLN A 155 -5.11 -10.52 5.69
CA GLN A 155 -4.00 -11.39 6.09
C GLN A 155 -2.62 -10.75 5.87
N PHE A 156 -2.40 -9.58 6.49
CA PHE A 156 -1.14 -8.87 6.42
C PHE A 156 -0.07 -9.54 7.26
N SER A 157 1.11 -9.79 6.71
CA SER A 157 2.28 -10.27 7.44
C SER A 157 3.43 -9.28 7.33
N ILE A 158 4.00 -8.88 8.45
CA ILE A 158 5.15 -7.97 8.49
C ILE A 158 6.38 -8.68 9.07
N PRO A 159 7.58 -8.37 8.58
CA PRO A 159 8.80 -8.91 9.15
C PRO A 159 8.97 -8.34 10.57
N PRO A 160 9.70 -9.05 11.43
CA PRO A 160 9.91 -8.60 12.80
C PRO A 160 10.57 -7.24 12.83
N LEU A 161 10.05 -6.39 13.72
CA LEU A 161 10.62 -5.08 13.94
C LEU A 161 12.05 -5.27 14.45
N LYS A 162 13.03 -4.75 13.71
CA LYS A 162 14.40 -4.65 14.20
C LYS A 162 14.32 -3.88 15.52
N SER A 163 14.49 -4.59 16.63
CA SER A 163 14.52 -3.94 17.93
C SER A 163 15.61 -2.88 17.84
N LYS A 164 15.30 -1.64 18.20
CA LYS A 164 16.33 -0.60 18.29
C LYS A 164 17.33 -1.14 19.30
N GLN A 165 18.47 -1.66 18.85
CA GLN A 165 19.57 -2.02 19.71
C GLN A 165 19.76 -0.84 20.66
N LYS A 166 19.46 -1.08 21.93
CA LYS A 166 19.46 -0.08 22.99
C LYS A 166 20.88 0.46 23.00
N LYS A 167 21.10 1.64 22.38
CA LYS A 167 22.42 2.27 22.30
C LYS A 167 22.87 2.47 23.74
N LYS A 168 23.70 1.55 24.25
CA LYS A 168 24.16 1.50 25.64
C LYS A 168 24.74 2.88 25.90
N LYS A 169 24.06 3.69 26.72
CA LYS A 169 24.54 5.02 27.12
C LYS A 169 25.93 4.80 27.73
N LYS A 170 26.99 5.07 26.96
CA LYS A 170 28.37 5.04 27.43
C LYS A 170 28.49 6.22 28.39
N LYS A 171 28.16 5.95 29.66
CA LYS A 171 28.29 6.84 30.80
C LYS A 171 29.80 7.08 30.98
N SER A 172 30.33 8.14 30.40
CA SER A 172 31.69 8.58 30.64
C SER A 172 31.78 9.12 32.08
N LYS A 173 32.19 8.28 33.03
CA LYS A 173 32.61 8.74 34.35
C LYS A 173 33.78 7.91 34.89
N LYS A 174 34.94 8.56 34.81
CA LYS A 174 36.08 8.57 35.74
C LYS A 174 37.04 7.35 35.79
N LYS A 175 38.28 7.69 35.44
CA LYS A 175 39.56 6.99 35.63
C LYS A 175 39.86 6.77 37.12
N LYS A 176 40.40 5.58 37.47
CA LYS A 176 41.55 5.31 38.35
C LYS A 176 41.30 4.15 39.34
N GLY A 177 42.03 3.05 39.11
CA GLY A 177 42.69 2.29 40.19
C GLY A 177 42.23 0.85 40.44
N MET A 178 43.18 -0.07 40.22
CA MET A 178 43.53 -1.23 41.05
C MET A 178 43.13 -2.63 40.55
N ASP A 179 44.19 -3.39 40.24
CA ASP A 179 44.31 -4.82 39.98
C ASP A 179 43.54 -5.70 40.96
N GLY A 180 42.98 -6.79 40.43
CA GLY A 180 42.31 -7.84 41.19
C GLY A 180 41.86 -8.97 40.27
N ASP A 181 42.79 -9.87 40.02
CA ASP A 181 42.68 -11.14 39.31
C ASP A 181 41.64 -12.08 39.98
N ILE A 182 40.50 -12.32 39.31
CA ILE A 182 39.62 -13.48 39.54
C ILE A 182 39.08 -13.92 38.18
N VAL A 183 39.57 -15.06 37.71
CA VAL A 183 39.08 -15.80 36.54
C VAL A 183 37.82 -16.58 36.97
N ALA A 184 36.65 -15.97 36.78
CA ALA A 184 35.38 -16.68 36.74
C ALA A 184 35.02 -16.90 35.27
N VAL A 185 35.27 -18.11 34.77
CA VAL A 185 34.73 -18.58 33.49
C VAL A 185 33.24 -18.83 33.72
N GLU A 186 32.45 -17.76 33.62
CA GLU A 186 31.02 -17.87 33.35
C GLU A 186 30.90 -18.18 31.86
N GLU A 187 30.53 -19.42 31.59
CA GLU A 187 30.06 -19.88 30.28
C GLU A 187 28.90 -18.95 29.86
N PRO A 188 29.01 -18.21 28.75
CA PRO A 188 27.88 -17.42 28.26
C PRO A 188 26.80 -18.41 27.86
N VAL A 189 25.73 -18.46 28.64
CA VAL A 189 24.46 -19.02 28.20
C VAL A 189 24.09 -18.24 26.94
N GLU A 190 24.32 -18.88 25.80
CA GLU A 190 23.88 -18.46 24.48
C GLU A 190 22.34 -18.47 24.54
N GLU A 191 21.78 -17.36 25.01
CA GLU A 191 20.35 -17.08 24.98
C GLU A 191 19.97 -17.05 23.51
N GLU A 192 19.53 -18.20 23.01
CA GLU A 192 19.08 -18.46 21.64
C GLU A 192 18.03 -17.38 21.30
N GLU A 193 18.47 -16.31 20.62
CA GLU A 193 17.58 -15.22 20.23
C GLU A 193 16.47 -15.86 19.39
N PRO A 194 15.19 -15.77 19.83
CA PRO A 194 14.11 -16.47 19.16
C PRO A 194 14.08 -15.99 17.71
N GLU A 195 14.07 -16.96 16.79
CA GLU A 195 14.15 -16.67 15.36
C GLU A 195 13.12 -15.60 14.99
N PRO A 196 13.49 -14.64 14.13
CA PRO A 196 12.65 -13.51 13.75
C PRO A 196 11.30 -13.99 13.19
N GLN A 197 10.29 -14.12 14.06
CA GLN A 197 8.96 -14.60 13.67
C GLN A 197 8.19 -13.49 12.96
N TRP A 198 7.75 -13.77 11.74
CA TRP A 198 6.81 -12.95 11.00
C TRP A 198 5.51 -12.81 11.79
N ARG A 199 4.99 -11.58 11.88
CA ARG A 199 3.74 -11.31 12.58
C ARG A 199 2.62 -11.12 11.58
N SER A 200 1.54 -11.87 11.75
CA SER A 200 0.36 -11.81 10.90
C SER A 200 -0.77 -11.04 11.59
N PHE A 201 -1.56 -10.31 10.80
CA PHE A 201 -2.64 -9.44 11.19
C PHE A 201 -3.82 -9.63 10.24
N GLU A 202 -5.04 -9.47 10.74
CA GLU A 202 -6.23 -9.60 9.88
C GLU A 202 -6.39 -8.37 8.99
N THR A 203 -6.09 -7.20 9.54
CA THR A 203 -6.34 -5.91 8.89
C THR A 203 -5.06 -5.08 8.71
N MET A 204 -5.07 -4.23 7.68
CA MET A 204 -3.99 -3.26 7.44
C MET A 204 -3.76 -2.35 8.65
N LYS A 205 -4.84 -1.95 9.32
CA LYS A 205 -4.78 -1.05 10.48
C LYS A 205 -3.97 -1.68 11.63
N GLU A 206 -4.21 -2.95 11.92
CA GLU A 206 -3.46 -3.69 12.94
C GLU A 206 -1.98 -3.78 12.61
N ALA A 207 -1.62 -4.01 11.34
CA ALA A 207 -0.22 -4.04 10.92
C ALA A 207 0.49 -2.68 11.12
N VAL A 208 -0.19 -1.57 10.80
CA VAL A 208 0.32 -0.21 11.01
C VAL A 208 0.47 0.11 12.51
N ASP A 209 -0.54 -0.24 13.31
CA ASP A 209 -0.56 -0.05 14.77
C ASP A 209 0.51 -0.93 15.46
N ALA A 210 0.76 -2.13 14.93
CA ALA A 210 1.81 -3.03 15.38
C ALA A 210 3.22 -2.53 15.06
N GLY A 211 3.35 -1.44 14.30
CA GLY A 211 4.61 -0.72 14.13
C GLY A 211 5.21 -0.80 12.72
N TRP A 212 4.48 -1.29 11.73
CA TRP A 212 4.93 -1.27 10.33
C TRP A 212 5.32 0.15 9.89
N ARG A 213 6.35 0.27 9.05
CA ARG A 213 6.84 1.54 8.51
C ARG A 213 7.10 1.43 7.01
N PRO A 214 6.87 2.51 6.23
CA PRO A 214 7.33 2.59 4.85
C PRO A 214 8.83 2.27 4.75
N GLY A 215 9.22 1.49 3.73
CA GLY A 215 10.56 0.90 3.67
C GLY A 215 10.67 -0.52 4.23
N GLN A 216 9.64 -1.00 4.93
CA GLN A 216 9.56 -2.36 5.43
C GLN A 216 8.63 -3.17 4.52
N SER A 217 9.10 -4.32 4.02
CA SER A 217 8.26 -5.24 3.26
C SER A 217 7.08 -5.74 4.09
N PHE A 218 6.00 -6.12 3.41
CA PHE A 218 4.83 -6.74 4.04
C PHE A 218 4.15 -7.63 3.01
N SER A 219 3.67 -8.79 3.41
CA SER A 219 2.92 -9.71 2.56
C SER A 219 1.44 -9.59 2.86
N PHE A 220 0.57 -9.89 1.91
CA PHE A 220 -0.88 -9.81 2.09
C PHE A 220 -1.62 -10.67 1.07
N VAL A 221 -2.91 -10.91 1.34
CA VAL A 221 -3.82 -11.59 0.42
C VAL A 221 -4.87 -10.58 -0.06
N ALA A 222 -5.04 -10.47 -1.37
CA ALA A 222 -6.12 -9.70 -1.96
C ALA A 222 -7.25 -10.63 -2.40
N VAL A 223 -8.48 -10.31 -2.02
CA VAL A 223 -9.69 -11.05 -2.38
C VAL A 223 -10.70 -10.12 -3.05
N ASN A 224 -11.72 -10.71 -3.68
CA ASN A 224 -12.72 -9.97 -4.47
C ASN A 224 -12.07 -9.11 -5.57
N VAL A 225 -10.98 -9.61 -6.18
CA VAL A 225 -10.27 -8.90 -7.23
C VAL A 225 -10.95 -9.20 -8.56
N LYS A 226 -11.58 -8.18 -9.16
CA LYS A 226 -12.41 -8.36 -10.35
C LYS A 226 -11.66 -8.01 -11.63
N GLY A 227 -11.62 -8.94 -12.56
CA GLY A 227 -11.00 -8.72 -13.87
C GLY A 227 -11.24 -9.85 -14.85
N GLN A 228 -11.18 -9.53 -16.15
CA GLN A 228 -11.42 -10.47 -17.23
C GLN A 228 -10.10 -11.04 -17.76
N LYS A 229 -9.97 -12.38 -17.76
CA LYS A 229 -8.85 -13.05 -18.43
C LYS A 229 -8.91 -12.79 -19.92
N LEU A 230 -7.84 -12.23 -20.48
CA LEU A 230 -7.70 -12.05 -21.92
C LEU A 230 -7.22 -13.38 -22.54
N PRO A 231 -7.69 -13.72 -23.76
CA PRO A 231 -7.14 -14.85 -24.49
C PRO A 231 -5.66 -14.58 -24.74
N THR A 232 -4.79 -15.49 -24.29
CA THR A 232 -3.39 -15.43 -24.69
C THR A 232 -3.34 -15.66 -26.21
N PRO A 233 -2.57 -14.85 -26.97
CA PRO A 233 -2.34 -15.16 -28.38
C PRO A 233 -1.78 -16.58 -28.42
N LYS A 234 -2.49 -17.49 -29.07
CA LYS A 234 -1.99 -18.85 -29.30
C LYS A 234 -0.70 -18.69 -30.11
N ASP A 235 0.42 -19.17 -29.57
CA ASP A 235 1.69 -19.22 -30.28
C ASP A 235 1.47 -19.76 -31.70
N GLY A 236 1.68 -18.91 -32.72
CA GLY A 236 1.83 -19.35 -34.10
C GLY A 236 0.75 -19.00 -35.13
N SER A 237 -0.21 -18.10 -34.87
CA SER A 237 -0.95 -17.49 -36.00
C SER A 237 -0.36 -16.12 -36.32
N ASP A 238 0.63 -16.10 -37.22
CA ASP A 238 1.19 -14.89 -37.82
C ASP A 238 0.06 -13.96 -38.28
N PRO A 239 -0.09 -12.76 -37.70
CA PRO A 239 -0.88 -11.74 -38.34
C PRO A 239 -0.05 -11.24 -39.53
N LEU A 240 -0.64 -11.27 -40.73
CA LEU A 240 -0.12 -10.73 -42.00
C LEU A 240 0.47 -11.76 -42.97
N ASN A 241 -0.39 -12.62 -43.54
CA ASN A 241 -0.28 -12.95 -44.96
C ASN A 241 -1.62 -12.69 -45.66
N PHE A 242 -1.92 -11.40 -45.86
CA PHE A 242 -2.96 -10.92 -46.77
C PHE A 242 -2.28 -10.24 -47.95
N ASN A 243 -1.69 -11.02 -48.84
CA ASN A 243 -1.40 -10.58 -50.20
C ASN A 243 -1.84 -11.70 -51.15
N ASN A 244 -3.06 -11.56 -51.64
CA ASN A 244 -3.58 -12.27 -52.80
C ASN A 244 -4.17 -11.22 -53.74
#